data_AF-A0A453NMD0-F1
#
_entry.id   AF-A0A453NMD0-F1
#
_cell.length_a   1.000
_cell.length_b   1.000
_cell.length_c   1.000
_cell.angle_alpha   90.00
_cell.angle_beta   90.00
_cell.angle_gamma   90.00
#
_symmetry.space_group_name_H-M   'P 1'
#
loop_
_entity.id
_entity.type
_entity.pdbx_description
1 polymer ?
#
loop_
_entity_poly.entity_id
_entity_poly.type
_entity_poly.pdbx_seq_one_letter_code
_entity_poly.pdbx_strand_id
1 'polypeptide(L)'
;MAHSVEMEEAEEVLGRAMVASITGNRPRVAVAEVSDVLLNTFDLADGDFTVHVHHPEDFLILISSHSIKRRLDGDHFINSPRFSLSLRP
;
A
#
# COMPACT_ATOMS: atom_id res chain seq x y z
N MET A 1 -21.58 -14.07 19.27
CA MET A 1 -20.77 -12.84 19.36
C MET A 1 -21.10 -12.04 18.12
N ALA A 2 -21.59 -10.81 18.28
CA ALA A 2 -22.09 -10.03 17.16
C ALA A 2 -20.91 -9.57 16.29
N HIS A 3 -20.63 -10.32 15.21
CA HIS A 3 -19.90 -9.79 14.06
C HIS A 3 -20.77 -8.64 13.56
N SER A 4 -20.40 -7.41 13.91
CA SER A 4 -21.11 -6.24 13.42
C SER A 4 -20.71 -6.06 11.97
N VAL A 5 -21.66 -5.69 11.11
CA VAL A 5 -21.46 -5.53 9.65
C VAL A 5 -20.29 -4.59 9.34
N GLU A 6 -20.04 -3.60 10.20
CA GLU A 6 -18.88 -2.70 10.11
C GLU A 6 -17.52 -3.41 10.28
N MET A 7 -17.45 -4.47 11.08
CA MET A 7 -16.23 -5.25 11.28
C MET A 7 -15.95 -6.14 10.06
N GLU A 8 -17.00 -6.67 9.44
CA GLU A 8 -16.92 -7.48 8.22
C GLU A 8 -16.53 -6.63 7.01
N GLU A 9 -17.09 -5.42 6.88
CA GLU A 9 -16.67 -4.45 5.86
C GLU A 9 -15.22 -3.99 6.05
N ALA A 10 -14.79 -3.73 7.29
CA ALA A 10 -13.41 -3.39 7.59
C ALA A 10 -12.44 -4.55 7.27
N GLU A 11 -12.83 -5.79 7.56
CA GLU A 11 -12.06 -6.99 7.20
C GLU A 11 -11.97 -7.18 5.69
N GLU A 12 -13.04 -6.89 4.93
CA GLU A 12 -13.02 -6.98 3.46
C GLU A 12 -12.11 -5.91 2.83
N VAL A 13 -12.12 -4.70 3.39
CA VAL A 13 -11.24 -3.60 2.98
C VAL A 13 -9.78 -3.90 3.33
N LEU A 14 -9.52 -4.40 4.54
CA LEU A 14 -8.19 -4.85 4.95
C LEU A 14 -7.73 -6.06 4.11
N GLY A 15 -8.66 -6.91 3.68
CA GLY A 15 -8.41 -7.98 2.73
C GLY A 15 -7.86 -7.49 1.37
N ARG A 16 -7.98 -6.20 1.05
CA ARG A 16 -7.40 -5.55 -0.15
C ARG A 16 -6.34 -4.50 0.19
N ALA A 17 -6.06 -4.29 1.46
CA ALA A 17 -4.98 -3.43 1.90
C ALA A 17 -3.63 -4.12 1.68
N MET A 18 -2.60 -3.29 1.58
CA MET A 18 -1.20 -3.66 1.64
C MET A 18 -0.49 -2.63 2.52
N VAL A 19 0.54 -3.07 3.23
CA VAL A 19 1.40 -2.18 4.01
C VAL A 19 2.66 -1.89 3.20
N ALA A 20 2.98 -0.61 3.07
CA ALA A 20 4.23 -0.14 2.51
C ALA A 20 5.09 0.48 3.61
N SER A 21 6.24 -0.14 3.87
CA SER A 21 7.21 0.35 4.84
C SER A 21 8.43 0.91 4.15
N ILE A 22 8.90 2.08 4.58
CA ILE A 22 10.17 2.63 4.13
C ILE A 22 11.30 1.85 4.81
N THR A 23 12.21 1.31 4.00
CA THR A 23 13.36 0.52 4.43
C THR A 23 14.66 1.29 4.23
N GLY A 24 15.70 0.93 4.98
CA GLY A 24 17.00 1.62 4.94
C GLY A 24 17.04 2.85 5.86
N ASN A 25 17.39 4.02 5.30
CA ASN A 25 17.62 5.25 6.06
C ASN A 25 16.34 6.00 6.51
N ARG A 26 15.16 5.43 6.21
CA ARG A 26 13.82 5.95 6.57
C ARG A 26 13.70 7.49 6.49
N PRO A 27 13.99 8.10 5.31
CA PRO A 27 13.74 9.52 5.13
C PRO A 27 12.25 9.82 5.30
N ARG A 28 11.91 11.06 5.63
CA ARG A 28 10.52 11.51 5.58
C ARG A 28 10.06 11.51 4.12
N VAL A 29 9.18 10.57 3.77
CA VAL A 29 8.61 10.42 2.43
C VAL A 29 7.17 10.93 2.45
N ALA A 30 6.77 11.69 1.43
CA ALA A 30 5.39 12.12 1.27
C ALA A 30 4.53 11.03 0.61
N VAL A 31 3.23 11.03 0.89
CA VAL A 31 2.25 10.12 0.23
C VAL A 31 2.36 10.20 -1.29
N ALA A 32 2.51 11.40 -1.86
CA ALA A 32 2.66 11.61 -3.30
C ALA A 32 3.90 10.90 -3.87
N GLU A 33 5.03 10.92 -3.16
CA GLU A 33 6.25 10.21 -3.61
C GLU A 33 6.06 8.69 -3.59
N VAL A 34 5.32 8.15 -2.61
CA VAL A 34 4.96 6.73 -2.59
C VAL A 34 4.03 6.39 -3.74
N SER A 35 3.00 7.21 -4.00
CA SER A 35 2.08 7.04 -5.12
C SER A 35 2.82 7.04 -6.45
N ASP A 36 3.71 8.01 -6.70
CA ASP A 36 4.50 8.09 -7.92
C ASP A 36 5.35 6.84 -8.14
N VAL A 37 5.96 6.30 -7.08
CA VAL A 37 6.72 5.06 -7.15
C VAL A 37 5.82 3.88 -7.50
N LEU A 38 4.63 3.77 -6.92
CA LEU A 38 3.69 2.70 -7.20
C LEU A 38 3.15 2.77 -8.64
N LEU A 39 2.78 3.96 -9.12
CA LEU A 39 2.34 4.21 -10.50
C LEU A 39 3.43 3.76 -11.48
N ASN A 40 4.67 4.22 -11.28
CA ASN A 40 5.79 3.92 -12.19
C ASN A 40 6.27 2.46 -12.11
N THR A 41 6.20 1.82 -10.93
CA THR A 41 6.75 0.46 -10.74
C THR A 41 5.77 -0.62 -11.18
N PHE A 42 4.47 -0.42 -10.93
CA PHE A 42 3.45 -1.43 -11.15
C PHE A 42 2.50 -1.13 -12.32
N ASP A 43 2.74 -0.04 -13.05
CA ASP A 43 1.89 0.42 -14.17
C ASP A 43 0.42 0.53 -13.73
N LEU A 44 0.22 1.21 -12.60
CA LEU A 44 -1.09 1.47 -12.00
C LEU A 44 -1.61 2.82 -12.46
N ALA A 45 -2.93 2.98 -12.49
CA ALA A 45 -3.58 4.27 -12.75
C ALA A 45 -3.95 5.01 -11.46
N ASP A 46 -4.05 6.33 -11.53
CA ASP A 46 -4.68 7.14 -10.47
C ASP A 46 -6.13 6.69 -10.26
N GLY A 47 -6.39 6.05 -9.11
CA GLY A 47 -7.69 5.46 -8.76
C GLY A 47 -7.68 3.93 -8.61
N ASP A 48 -6.62 3.26 -9.05
CA ASP A 48 -6.42 1.82 -8.81
C ASP A 48 -6.07 1.52 -7.35
N PHE A 49 -5.56 2.51 -6.63
CA PHE A 49 -5.21 2.41 -5.23
C PHE A 49 -5.30 3.77 -4.54
N THR A 50 -5.33 3.75 -3.20
CA THR A 50 -5.23 4.95 -2.36
C THR A 50 -4.14 4.72 -1.32
N VAL A 51 -3.29 5.73 -1.10
CA VAL A 51 -2.20 5.66 -0.11
C VAL A 51 -2.54 6.54 1.08
N HIS A 52 -2.47 5.96 2.28
CA HIS A 52 -2.70 6.61 3.56
C HIS A 52 -1.45 6.54 4.43
N VAL A 53 -1.15 7.60 5.17
CA VAL A 53 -0.09 7.57 6.19
C VAL A 53 -0.62 6.84 7.42
N HIS A 54 0.09 5.81 7.88
CA HIS A 54 -0.30 5.02 9.06
C HIS A 54 0.63 5.26 10.27
N HIS A 55 1.93 5.38 10.02
CA HIS A 55 2.93 5.82 11.01
C HIS A 55 3.97 6.69 10.28
N PRO A 56 4.88 7.42 10.96
CA PRO A 56 5.72 8.41 10.30
C PRO A 56 6.63 7.83 9.21
N GLU A 57 6.76 6.50 9.14
CA GLU A 57 7.60 5.75 8.22
C GLU A 57 6.83 4.64 7.45
N ASP A 58 5.54 4.44 7.75
CA ASP A 58 4.69 3.38 7.19
C ASP A 58 3.43 3.93 6.53
N PHE A 59 3.05 3.30 5.42
CA PHE A 59 1.92 3.67 4.58
C PHE A 59 0.97 2.48 4.40
N LEU A 60 -0.33 2.76 4.39
CA LEU A 60 -1.36 1.82 4.02
C LEU A 60 -1.78 2.08 2.59
N ILE A 61 -1.73 1.05 1.76
CA ILE A 61 -2.15 1.10 0.36
C ILE A 61 -3.44 0.30 0.27
N LEU A 62 -4.54 0.96 -0.03
CA LEU A 62 -5.82 0.32 -0.28
C LEU A 62 -5.99 0.11 -1.78
N ILE A 63 -6.08 -1.14 -2.21
CA ILE A 63 -6.27 -1.48 -3.62
C ILE A 63 -7.75 -1.49 -3.97
N SER A 64 -8.14 -0.84 -5.06
CA SER A 64 -9.55 -0.76 -5.48
C SER A 64 -10.11 -2.10 -5.98
N SER A 65 -9.26 -2.96 -6.55
CA SER A 65 -9.64 -4.23 -7.17
C SER A 65 -8.80 -5.43 -6.72
N HIS A 66 -9.46 -6.57 -6.50
CA HIS A 66 -8.80 -7.86 -6.26
C HIS A 66 -7.87 -8.32 -7.39
N SER A 67 -8.10 -7.91 -8.64
CA SER A 67 -7.21 -8.24 -9.76
C SER A 67 -5.85 -7.56 -9.62
N ILE A 68 -5.84 -6.33 -9.11
CA ILE A 68 -4.62 -5.57 -8.83
C ILE A 68 -3.95 -6.12 -7.57
N LYS A 69 -4.72 -6.40 -6.51
CA LYS A 69 -4.17 -7.04 -5.30
C LYS A 69 -3.47 -8.36 -5.66
N ARG A 70 -4.07 -9.18 -6.52
CA ARG A 70 -3.46 -10.44 -6.99
C ARG A 70 -2.15 -10.22 -7.76
N ARG A 71 -2.04 -9.13 -8.53
CA ARG A 71 -0.79 -8.78 -9.23
C ARG A 71 0.30 -8.34 -8.26
N LEU A 72 -0.10 -7.74 -7.14
CA LEU A 72 0.76 -7.31 -6.04
C LEU A 72 0.84 -8.36 -4.92
N ASP A 73 0.42 -9.60 -5.20
CA ASP A 73 0.39 -10.67 -4.20
C ASP A 73 1.83 -11.14 -3.96
N GLY A 74 2.30 -10.92 -2.73
CA GLY A 74 3.66 -11.24 -2.30
C GLY A 74 4.44 -10.03 -1.79
N ASP A 75 5.64 -10.30 -1.31
CA ASP A 75 6.55 -9.27 -0.83
C ASP A 75 7.24 -8.59 -2.00
N HIS A 76 6.99 -7.29 -2.17
CA HIS A 76 7.64 -6.50 -3.21
C HIS A 76 8.65 -5.55 -2.58
N PHE A 77 9.86 -5.54 -3.13
CA PHE A 77 10.90 -4.60 -2.72
C PHE A 77 11.23 -3.66 -3.87
N ILE A 78 10.94 -2.38 -3.67
CA ILE A 78 11.12 -1.34 -4.67
C ILE A 78 12.29 -0.47 -4.23
N ASN A 79 13.29 -0.35 -5.09
CA ASN A 79 14.43 0.51 -4.85
C ASN A 79 14.29 1.80 -5.65
N SER A 80 13.96 2.89 -4.98
CA SER A 80 13.93 4.23 -5.55
C SER A 80 15.23 4.97 -5.21
N PRO A 81 15.70 5.93 -6.05
CA PRO A 81 16.91 6.69 -5.78
C PRO A 81 16.93 7.40 -4.42
N ARG A 82 15.76 7.74 -3.86
CA ARG A 82 15.64 8.46 -2.59
C ARG A 82 15.40 7.56 -1.38
N PHE A 83 14.76 6.41 -1.57
CA PHE A 83 14.39 5.49 -0.50
C PHE A 83 14.10 4.10 -1.06
N SER A 84 14.17 3.10 -0.20
CA SER A 84 13.70 1.76 -0.53
C SER A 84 12.36 1.50 0.15
N LEU A 85 11.46 0.82 -0.54
CA LEU A 85 10.08 0.61 -0.10
C LEU A 85 9.76 -0.88 -0.16
N SER A 86 9.26 -1.43 0.95
CA SER A 86 8.82 -2.82 1.05
C SER A 86 7.29 -2.83 1.10
N LEU A 87 6.66 -3.44 0.10
CA LEU A 87 5.25 -3.76 0.10
C LEU A 87 5.04 -5.15 0.67
N ARG A 88 4.04 -5.28 1.55
CA ARG A 88 3.57 -6.55 2.10
C ARG A 88 2.04 -6.60 2.06
N PRO A 89 1.45 -7.74 1.71
CA PRO A 89 0.00 -7.92 1.61
C PRO A 89 -0.71 -8.01 2.97
#